data_AF-A0A0Q6KJD1-F1
#
_entry.id   AF-A0A0Q6KJD1-F1
#
_cell.length_a   1.000
_cell.length_b   1.000
_cell.length_c   1.000
_cell.angle_alpha   90.00
_cell.angle_beta   90.00
_cell.angle_gamma   90.00
#
_symmetry.space_group_name_H-M   'P 1'
#
loop_
_entity.id
_entity.type
_entity.pdbx_description
1 polymer ?
#
loop_
_entity_poly.entity_id
_entity_poly.type
_entity_poly.pdbx_seq_one_letter_code
_entity_poly.pdbx_strand_id
1 'polypeptide(L)'
;MTELHNRGPSNDDFAREFAQLQNGTVPAPAPAKIPTSEKVTSCLGMGPIPLRQLVGTGAVVREYGRLPKLPTGKELTLMERKILSVPITAAEDSLEKAARGPIAGSISLIKKIFARINQIDRYIELRGERVLVGPNHERLTPDQAQTKHDELRGVIDGAHRNGATGHYRDRHRNTKTEKVFVALDFPIFLFLTMGLLNANLVLAFTGDVGQIIKMAIAAVFAVLGTLAFTWITRHTGRRHRRFKTTDATVDRTGATFKRILAERVGLGALVSIAAIVMMLRIIHDGNAAGAPVYVMIPLAIFFALIIGGSGYVNYMSEYENGSETTEQLDAVTAQLTHRANDIENHQAERAELVEQAGLKLADLGRQITDATEHARLVVTRSTADKAITIARSYVGRQDPLPAPSFQVDSFDLAVAQGRQLADHHQLLVAGQDTTDHADSDAPKAVAHFTSKEN
;
A
#
# COMPACT_ATOMS: atom_id res chain seq x y z
N MET A 1 12.44 76.11 -30.31
CA MET A 1 13.62 76.56 -31.06
C MET A 1 14.39 77.49 -30.16
N THR A 2 15.41 76.98 -29.49
CA THR A 2 16.29 77.76 -28.61
C THR A 2 17.68 77.18 -28.82
N GLU A 3 18.52 77.96 -29.48
CA GLU A 3 19.85 77.55 -29.94
C GLU A 3 20.83 77.42 -28.78
N LEU A 4 21.62 76.35 -28.84
CA LEU A 4 22.78 76.06 -28.03
C LEU A 4 23.89 77.09 -28.29
N HIS A 5 24.31 77.80 -27.24
CA HIS A 5 25.63 78.43 -27.22
C HIS A 5 26.62 77.45 -26.60
N ASN A 6 27.23 76.63 -27.46
CA ASN A 6 28.30 75.70 -27.15
C ASN A 6 29.63 76.47 -27.12
N ARG A 7 29.99 77.06 -25.97
CA ARG A 7 31.37 77.51 -25.72
C ARG A 7 32.17 76.30 -25.24
N GLY A 8 33.00 75.75 -26.12
CA GLY A 8 33.99 74.75 -25.74
C GLY A 8 34.96 75.27 -24.69
N PRO A 9 35.57 74.39 -23.89
CA PRO A 9 36.56 74.77 -22.88
C PRO A 9 37.73 75.52 -23.52
N SER A 10 38.18 76.58 -22.84
CA SER A 10 39.26 77.42 -23.32
C SER A 10 40.62 76.71 -23.17
N ASN A 11 41.62 77.08 -23.97
CA ASN A 11 42.97 76.51 -23.86
C ASN A 11 43.59 76.68 -22.45
N ASP A 12 43.12 77.65 -21.67
CA ASP A 12 43.55 77.88 -20.29
C ASP A 12 42.96 76.85 -19.30
N ASP A 13 41.80 76.27 -19.62
CA ASP A 13 41.19 75.19 -18.83
C ASP A 13 41.95 73.87 -19.06
N PHE A 14 42.36 73.60 -20.29
CA PHE A 14 43.23 72.47 -20.62
C PHE A 14 44.62 72.60 -19.96
N ALA A 15 45.21 73.80 -19.97
CA ALA A 15 46.50 74.03 -19.32
C ALA A 15 46.43 73.86 -17.78
N ARG A 16 45.29 74.23 -17.16
CA ARG A 16 45.06 74.00 -15.72
C ARG A 16 44.77 72.55 -15.37
N GLU A 17 44.01 71.81 -16.20
CA GLU A 17 43.82 70.37 -16.03
C GLU A 17 45.14 69.59 -16.25
N PHE A 18 45.95 69.96 -17.24
CA PHE A 18 47.26 69.35 -17.46
C PHE A 18 48.24 69.66 -16.32
N ALA A 19 48.22 70.88 -15.78
CA ALA A 19 49.04 71.25 -14.62
C ALA A 19 48.57 70.55 -13.33
N GLN A 20 47.26 70.31 -13.15
CA GLN A 20 46.74 69.49 -12.05
C GLN A 20 47.07 68.00 -12.21
N LEU A 21 47.12 67.47 -13.45
CA LEU A 21 47.57 66.11 -13.73
C LEU A 21 49.09 65.94 -13.56
N GLN A 22 49.89 66.98 -13.83
CA GLN A 22 51.35 66.95 -13.63
C GLN A 22 51.74 67.13 -12.15
N ASN A 23 51.02 67.96 -11.39
CA ASN A 23 51.30 68.21 -9.97
C ASN A 23 50.58 67.24 -9.01
N GLY A 24 49.65 66.42 -9.51
CA GLY A 24 48.88 65.43 -8.77
C GLY A 24 49.48 64.02 -8.78
N THR A 25 50.79 63.87 -8.95
CA THR A 25 51.44 62.58 -8.73
C THR A 25 51.48 62.29 -7.24
N VAL A 26 50.38 61.77 -6.71
CA VAL A 26 50.42 60.97 -5.48
C VAL A 26 51.53 59.95 -5.72
N PRO A 27 52.60 59.92 -4.90
CA PRO A 27 53.67 58.96 -5.10
C PRO A 27 53.02 57.58 -5.15
N ALA A 28 53.31 56.82 -6.21
CA ALA A 28 52.85 55.45 -6.30
C ALA A 28 53.16 54.78 -4.95
N PRO A 29 52.18 54.15 -4.29
CA PRO A 29 52.41 53.55 -2.99
C PRO A 29 53.63 52.65 -3.10
N ALA A 30 54.56 52.76 -2.15
CA ALA A 30 55.78 51.97 -2.15
C ALA A 30 55.39 50.50 -2.42
N PRO A 31 55.99 49.84 -3.43
CA PRO A 31 55.50 48.56 -3.90
C PRO A 31 55.55 47.58 -2.74
N ALA A 32 54.37 47.13 -2.30
CA ALA A 32 54.27 46.15 -1.24
C ALA A 32 55.11 44.93 -1.63
N LYS A 33 56.06 44.57 -0.77
CA LYS A 33 57.04 43.52 -1.05
C LYS A 33 57.21 42.67 0.21
N ILE A 34 57.07 41.36 0.04
CA ILE A 34 57.41 40.42 1.11
C ILE A 34 58.93 40.51 1.36
N PRO A 35 59.37 40.80 2.60
CA PRO A 35 60.78 40.87 2.97
C PRO A 35 61.56 39.62 2.56
N THR A 36 62.80 39.79 2.10
CA THR A 36 63.64 38.66 1.65
C THR A 36 63.98 37.69 2.79
N SER A 37 64.18 38.22 4.00
CA SER A 37 64.36 37.42 5.23
C SER A 37 63.17 36.52 5.51
N GLU A 38 61.94 37.02 5.34
CA GLU A 38 60.71 36.27 5.53
C GLU A 38 60.51 35.19 4.46
N LYS A 39 60.92 35.45 3.21
CA LYS A 39 60.91 34.42 2.15
C LYS A 39 61.87 33.27 2.47
N VAL A 40 63.10 33.60 2.87
CA VAL A 40 64.13 32.60 3.17
C VAL A 40 63.75 31.78 4.40
N THR A 41 63.30 32.42 5.48
CA THR A 41 62.83 31.72 6.69
C THR A 41 61.59 30.86 6.39
N SER A 42 60.67 31.32 5.54
CA SER A 42 59.50 30.54 5.09
C SER A 42 59.89 29.33 4.26
N CYS A 43 60.93 29.43 3.42
CA CYS A 43 61.51 28.29 2.69
C CYS A 43 62.09 27.22 3.64
N LEU A 44 62.64 27.65 4.78
CA LEU A 44 63.18 26.78 5.83
C LEU A 44 62.11 26.27 6.81
N GLY A 45 60.82 26.58 6.57
CA GLY A 45 59.70 26.18 7.43
C GLY A 45 59.56 26.95 8.74
N MET A 46 60.35 28.02 8.95
CA MET A 46 60.36 28.82 10.17
C MET A 46 59.83 30.26 9.99
N GLY A 47 59.36 30.59 8.79
CA GLY A 47 58.87 31.93 8.45
C GLY A 47 57.35 32.09 8.61
N PRO A 48 56.85 33.34 8.49
CA PRO A 48 55.43 33.67 8.70
C PRO A 48 54.50 33.14 7.60
N ILE A 49 55.04 32.72 6.45
CA ILE A 49 54.27 32.18 5.32
C ILE A 49 54.54 30.68 5.21
N PRO A 50 53.53 29.80 5.31
CA PRO A 50 53.71 28.38 5.06
C PRO A 50 54.30 28.10 3.67
N LEU A 51 55.27 27.18 3.57
CA LEU A 51 56.00 26.87 2.33
C LEU A 51 55.08 26.68 1.11
N ARG A 52 53.97 25.97 1.28
CA ARG A 52 52.99 25.67 0.21
C ARG A 52 52.23 26.90 -0.31
N GLN A 53 52.27 28.01 0.42
CA GLN A 53 51.53 29.25 0.12
C GLN A 53 52.47 30.35 -0.42
N LEU A 54 53.78 30.22 -0.19
CA LEU A 54 54.80 31.23 -0.48
C LEU A 54 54.77 31.75 -1.93
N VAL A 55 54.62 30.85 -2.90
CA VAL A 55 54.58 31.21 -4.34
C VAL A 55 53.33 32.02 -4.68
N GLY A 56 52.17 31.58 -4.18
CA GLY A 56 50.88 32.25 -4.39
C GLY A 56 50.85 33.63 -3.74
N THR A 57 51.24 33.71 -2.46
CA THR A 57 51.31 34.98 -1.72
C THR A 57 52.26 35.96 -2.40
N GLY A 58 53.45 35.51 -2.82
CA GLY A 58 54.40 36.36 -3.54
C GLY A 58 53.95 36.81 -4.92
N ALA A 59 53.04 36.07 -5.57
CA ALA A 59 52.44 36.49 -6.84
C ALA A 59 51.37 37.57 -6.66
N VAL A 60 50.49 37.40 -5.66
CA VAL A 60 49.42 38.38 -5.34
C VAL A 60 50.02 39.70 -4.83
N VAL A 61 51.00 39.66 -3.93
CA VAL A 61 51.68 40.88 -3.43
C VAL A 61 52.36 41.65 -4.58
N ARG A 62 52.95 40.94 -5.55
CA ARG A 62 53.53 41.57 -6.75
C ARG A 62 52.49 42.20 -7.67
N GLU A 63 51.31 41.61 -7.79
CA GLU A 63 50.21 42.22 -8.54
C GLU A 63 49.72 43.48 -7.84
N TYR A 64 49.55 43.45 -6.52
CA TYR A 64 49.15 44.62 -5.74
C TYR A 64 50.13 45.79 -5.89
N GLY A 65 51.45 45.53 -5.91
CA GLY A 65 52.45 46.56 -6.17
C GLY A 65 52.45 47.12 -7.61
N ARG A 66 51.71 46.51 -8.54
CA ARG A 66 51.55 46.99 -9.93
C ARG A 66 50.25 47.77 -10.14
N LEU A 67 49.27 47.64 -9.24
CA LEU A 67 47.97 48.26 -9.42
C LEU A 67 48.00 49.73 -8.97
N PRO A 68 47.54 50.68 -9.81
CA PRO A 68 47.52 52.10 -9.46
C PRO A 68 46.53 52.42 -8.34
N LYS A 69 45.49 51.58 -8.20
CA LYS A 69 44.51 51.63 -7.11
C LYS A 69 44.20 50.22 -6.65
N LEU A 70 44.19 50.01 -5.34
CA LEU A 70 43.82 48.73 -4.74
C LEU A 70 42.30 48.49 -4.94
N PRO A 71 41.89 47.32 -5.47
CA PRO A 71 40.48 47.00 -5.62
C PRO A 71 39.78 46.86 -4.27
N THR A 72 38.50 47.23 -4.22
CA THR A 72 37.65 47.20 -3.01
C THR A 72 37.40 45.78 -2.50
N GLY A 73 37.10 45.61 -1.20
CA GLY A 73 36.94 44.31 -0.48
C GLY A 73 36.22 43.18 -1.22
N LYS A 74 35.22 43.54 -2.02
CA LYS A 74 34.35 42.60 -2.74
C LYS A 74 34.90 42.12 -4.08
N GLU A 75 35.93 42.77 -4.63
CA GLU A 75 36.49 42.46 -5.94
C GLU A 75 37.81 41.71 -5.82
N LEU A 76 37.92 40.60 -6.56
CA LEU A 76 39.15 39.82 -6.65
C LEU A 76 40.03 40.37 -7.77
N THR A 77 41.33 40.53 -7.50
CA THR A 77 42.32 40.85 -8.53
C THR A 77 42.42 39.72 -9.59
N LEU A 78 43.15 39.94 -10.69
CA LEU A 78 43.31 38.89 -11.70
C LEU A 78 44.14 37.72 -11.15
N MET A 79 45.17 37.98 -10.35
CA MET A 79 45.96 36.92 -9.74
C MET A 79 45.22 36.22 -8.59
N GLU A 80 44.43 36.94 -7.80
CA GLU A 80 43.54 36.32 -6.79
C GLU A 80 42.54 35.37 -7.46
N ARG A 81 41.90 35.80 -8.54
CA ARG A 81 41.02 34.92 -9.34
C ARG A 81 41.75 33.72 -9.91
N LYS A 82 42.95 33.91 -10.46
CA LYS A 82 43.75 32.82 -11.02
C LYS A 82 44.19 31.80 -9.96
N ILE A 83 44.51 32.24 -8.75
CA ILE A 83 44.91 31.35 -7.65
C ILE A 83 43.68 30.62 -7.09
N LEU A 84 42.52 31.28 -7.01
CA LEU A 84 41.26 30.66 -6.59
C LEU A 84 40.62 29.77 -7.65
N SER A 85 40.98 29.89 -8.94
CA SER A 85 40.33 29.09 -9.99
C SER A 85 40.51 27.59 -9.78
N VAL A 86 41.67 27.15 -9.29
CA VAL A 86 41.94 25.71 -9.04
C VAL A 86 41.02 25.10 -7.98
N PRO A 87 40.91 25.65 -6.75
CA PRO A 87 39.96 25.12 -5.76
C PRO A 87 38.50 25.37 -6.15
N ILE A 88 38.19 26.41 -6.93
CA ILE A 88 36.84 26.61 -7.47
C ILE A 88 36.48 25.48 -8.43
N THR A 89 37.34 25.14 -9.39
CA THR A 89 37.10 24.01 -10.30
C THR A 89 36.99 22.69 -9.54
N ALA A 90 37.81 22.46 -8.50
CA ALA A 90 37.69 21.26 -7.67
C ALA A 90 36.37 21.20 -6.88
N ALA A 91 35.85 22.34 -6.43
CA ALA A 91 34.55 22.45 -5.78
C ALA A 91 33.40 22.21 -6.77
N GLU A 92 33.51 22.76 -7.99
CA GLU A 92 32.55 22.55 -9.09
C GLU A 92 32.51 21.06 -9.50
N ASP A 93 33.66 20.40 -9.66
CA ASP A 93 33.75 18.97 -9.93
C ASP A 93 33.09 18.13 -8.81
N SER A 94 33.23 18.56 -7.55
CA SER A 94 32.59 17.90 -6.41
C SER A 94 31.07 18.06 -6.45
N LEU A 95 30.57 19.25 -6.80
CA LEU A 95 29.14 19.50 -6.97
C LEU A 95 28.58 18.70 -8.14
N GLU A 96 29.29 18.62 -9.25
CA GLU A 96 28.89 17.82 -10.43
C GLU A 96 28.79 16.33 -10.08
N LYS A 97 29.77 15.80 -9.33
CA LYS A 97 29.73 14.41 -8.83
C LYS A 97 28.57 14.18 -7.87
N ALA A 98 28.31 15.11 -6.95
CA ALA A 98 27.17 15.02 -6.04
C ALA A 98 25.83 15.04 -6.79
N ALA A 99 25.69 15.94 -7.77
CA ALA A 99 24.51 16.07 -8.62
C ALA A 99 24.22 14.78 -9.40
N ARG A 100 25.24 14.20 -10.05
CA ARG A 100 25.09 12.98 -10.87
C ARG A 100 24.98 11.68 -10.06
N GLY A 101 25.50 11.65 -8.85
CA GLY A 101 25.52 10.46 -8.00
C GLY A 101 24.37 10.45 -6.99
N PRO A 102 24.64 10.78 -5.72
CA PRO A 102 23.67 10.63 -4.64
C PRO A 102 22.38 11.46 -4.85
N ILE A 103 22.49 12.69 -5.34
CA ILE A 103 21.33 13.59 -5.50
C ILE A 103 20.41 13.08 -6.62
N ALA A 104 20.93 12.75 -7.79
CA ALA A 104 20.14 12.15 -8.88
C ALA A 104 19.52 10.80 -8.47
N GLY A 105 20.25 9.98 -7.70
CA GLY A 105 19.72 8.74 -7.13
C GLY A 105 18.51 8.98 -6.22
N SER A 106 18.62 9.92 -5.28
CA SER A 106 17.54 10.32 -4.38
C SER A 106 16.33 10.87 -5.14
N ILE A 107 16.53 11.76 -6.13
CA ILE A 107 15.47 12.30 -6.99
C ILE A 107 14.72 11.17 -7.73
N SER A 108 15.46 10.20 -8.29
CA SER A 108 14.87 9.05 -8.99
C SER A 108 14.01 8.19 -8.06
N LEU A 109 14.48 7.93 -6.83
CA LEU A 109 13.71 7.19 -5.82
C LEU A 109 12.43 7.92 -5.42
N ILE A 110 12.50 9.23 -5.15
CA ILE A 110 11.32 10.03 -4.80
C ILE A 110 10.30 10.03 -5.94
N LYS A 111 10.74 10.19 -7.19
CA LYS A 111 9.86 10.10 -8.37
C LYS A 111 9.17 8.74 -8.48
N LYS A 112 9.85 7.64 -8.14
CA LYS A 112 9.23 6.30 -8.11
C LYS A 112 8.16 6.19 -7.02
N ILE A 113 8.40 6.77 -5.84
CA ILE A 113 7.40 6.80 -4.76
C ILE A 113 6.18 7.60 -5.21
N PHE A 114 6.36 8.79 -5.80
CA PHE A 114 5.23 9.57 -6.35
C PHE A 114 4.49 8.83 -7.47
N ALA A 115 5.20 8.14 -8.35
CA ALA A 115 4.53 7.32 -9.38
C ALA A 115 3.68 6.21 -8.74
N ARG A 116 4.14 5.62 -7.64
CA ARG A 116 3.37 4.62 -6.88
C ARG A 116 2.16 5.23 -6.19
N ILE A 117 2.29 6.40 -5.57
CA ILE A 117 1.16 7.14 -4.99
C ILE A 117 0.08 7.40 -6.06
N ASN A 118 0.47 7.92 -7.22
CA ASN A 118 -0.47 8.17 -8.32
C ASN A 118 -1.16 6.88 -8.83
N GLN A 119 -0.46 5.74 -8.81
CA GLN A 119 -1.07 4.45 -9.13
C GLN A 119 -2.13 4.05 -8.10
N ILE A 120 -1.83 4.24 -6.81
CA ILE A 120 -2.76 3.94 -5.72
C ILE A 120 -3.98 4.86 -5.78
N ASP A 121 -3.79 6.16 -6.01
CA ASP A 121 -4.90 7.11 -6.19
C ASP A 121 -5.84 6.65 -7.30
N ARG A 122 -5.28 6.23 -8.44
CA ARG A 122 -6.06 5.66 -9.54
C ARG A 122 -6.75 4.35 -9.18
N TYR A 123 -6.13 3.50 -8.38
CA TYR A 123 -6.78 2.27 -7.90
C TYR A 123 -7.94 2.58 -6.96
N ILE A 124 -7.79 3.56 -6.06
CA ILE A 124 -8.85 4.02 -5.17
C ILE A 124 -10.03 4.56 -6.00
N GLU A 125 -9.77 5.42 -6.99
CA GLU A 125 -10.78 5.97 -7.90
C GLU A 125 -11.53 4.84 -8.67
N LEU A 126 -10.78 3.93 -9.30
CA LEU A 126 -11.36 2.82 -10.06
C LEU A 126 -12.17 1.86 -9.18
N ARG A 127 -11.76 1.65 -7.92
CA ARG A 127 -12.51 0.85 -6.94
C ARG A 127 -13.70 1.61 -6.39
N GLY A 128 -13.58 2.93 -6.30
CA GLY A 128 -14.65 3.88 -6.02
C GLY A 128 -15.81 3.72 -6.99
N GLU A 129 -15.54 3.52 -8.28
CA GLU A 129 -16.55 3.45 -9.34
C GLU A 129 -16.94 2.03 -9.77
N ARG A 130 -16.26 1.00 -9.25
CA ARG A 130 -16.42 -0.37 -9.73
C ARG A 130 -17.85 -0.87 -9.51
N VAL A 131 -18.47 -1.29 -10.61
CA VAL A 131 -19.78 -1.96 -10.62
C VAL A 131 -19.72 -3.26 -9.81
N LEU A 132 -20.69 -3.40 -8.90
CA LEU A 132 -20.94 -4.57 -8.07
C LEU A 132 -21.99 -5.47 -8.72
N VAL A 133 -21.96 -6.76 -8.39
CA VAL A 133 -22.93 -7.72 -8.93
C VAL A 133 -24.00 -7.93 -7.87
N GLY A 134 -25.18 -7.39 -8.15
CA GLY A 134 -26.34 -7.54 -7.27
C GLY A 134 -26.81 -8.99 -7.17
N PRO A 135 -27.69 -9.29 -6.20
CA PRO A 135 -28.13 -10.65 -5.92
C PRO A 135 -28.87 -11.34 -7.07
N ASN A 136 -29.48 -10.55 -7.96
CA ASN A 136 -30.17 -11.03 -9.16
C ASN A 136 -29.29 -11.00 -10.42
N HIS A 137 -27.96 -10.95 -10.27
CA HIS A 137 -26.98 -10.79 -11.35
C HIS A 137 -27.09 -9.45 -12.11
N GLU A 138 -27.83 -8.50 -11.55
CA GLU A 138 -27.88 -7.12 -12.00
C GLU A 138 -26.57 -6.39 -11.69
N ARG A 139 -26.24 -5.39 -12.51
CA ARG A 139 -25.06 -4.55 -12.34
C ARG A 139 -25.44 -3.32 -11.52
N LEU A 140 -24.87 -3.17 -10.33
CA LEU A 140 -25.16 -2.06 -9.43
C LEU A 140 -23.94 -1.15 -9.30
N THR A 141 -24.16 0.15 -9.36
CA THR A 141 -23.17 1.11 -8.85
C THR A 141 -23.06 0.97 -7.32
N PRO A 142 -21.96 1.42 -6.70
CA PRO A 142 -21.81 1.36 -5.24
C PRO A 142 -22.96 2.03 -4.48
N ASP A 143 -23.43 3.18 -4.92
CA ASP A 143 -24.56 3.88 -4.28
C ASP A 143 -25.87 3.11 -4.41
N GLN A 144 -26.10 2.48 -5.56
CA GLN A 144 -27.26 1.59 -5.76
C GLN A 144 -27.15 0.33 -4.92
N ALA A 145 -25.94 -0.22 -4.75
CA ALA A 145 -25.71 -1.37 -3.89
C ALA A 145 -25.93 -1.02 -2.41
N GLN A 146 -25.51 0.17 -1.97
CA GLN A 146 -25.77 0.68 -0.62
C GLN A 146 -27.27 0.92 -0.41
N THR A 147 -27.96 1.55 -1.36
CA THR A 147 -29.41 1.76 -1.30
C THR A 147 -30.15 0.42 -1.21
N LYS A 148 -29.74 -0.56 -2.02
CA LYS A 148 -30.33 -1.91 -2.00
C LYS A 148 -30.03 -2.65 -0.70
N HIS A 149 -28.83 -2.49 -0.15
CA HIS A 149 -28.47 -3.01 1.17
C HIS A 149 -29.41 -2.45 2.25
N ASP A 150 -29.63 -1.14 2.25
CA ASP A 150 -30.43 -0.46 3.25
C ASP A 150 -31.93 -0.77 3.10
N GLU A 151 -32.41 -0.93 1.87
CA GLU A 151 -33.76 -1.43 1.58
C GLU A 151 -33.97 -2.85 2.12
N LEU A 152 -33.06 -3.78 1.78
CA LEU A 152 -33.13 -5.17 2.24
C LEU A 152 -33.05 -5.26 3.77
N ARG A 153 -32.18 -4.46 4.38
CA ARG A 153 -32.07 -4.34 5.83
C ARG A 153 -33.37 -3.80 6.44
N GLY A 154 -33.94 -2.75 5.85
CA GLY A 154 -35.20 -2.16 6.30
C GLY A 154 -36.38 -3.14 6.24
N VAL A 155 -36.45 -3.97 5.19
CA VAL A 155 -37.45 -5.04 5.06
C VAL A 155 -37.29 -6.07 6.19
N ILE A 156 -36.06 -6.52 6.45
CA ILE A 156 -35.77 -7.50 7.50
C ILE A 156 -36.06 -6.91 8.89
N ASP A 157 -35.57 -5.70 9.18
CA ASP A 157 -35.78 -5.03 10.46
C ASP A 157 -37.26 -4.75 10.70
N GLY A 158 -38.00 -4.33 9.67
CA GLY A 158 -39.45 -4.15 9.72
C GLY A 158 -40.20 -5.45 9.99
N ALA A 159 -39.82 -6.54 9.33
CA ALA A 159 -40.39 -7.86 9.56
C ALA A 159 -40.12 -8.35 11.00
N HIS A 160 -38.91 -8.15 11.51
CA HIS A 160 -38.54 -8.50 12.88
C HIS A 160 -39.35 -7.71 13.92
N ARG A 161 -39.55 -6.40 13.72
CA ARG A 161 -40.40 -5.57 14.60
C ARG A 161 -41.85 -6.05 14.62
N ASN A 162 -42.33 -6.63 13.52
CA ASN A 162 -43.67 -7.21 13.41
C ASN A 162 -43.74 -8.67 13.89
N GLY A 163 -42.67 -9.20 14.50
CA GLY A 163 -42.62 -10.55 15.05
C GLY A 163 -42.38 -11.67 14.03
N ALA A 164 -42.07 -11.34 12.77
CA ALA A 164 -41.80 -12.33 11.74
C ALA A 164 -40.57 -13.18 12.10
N THR A 165 -40.70 -14.50 11.97
CA THR A 165 -39.63 -15.46 12.27
C THR A 165 -38.91 -15.98 11.03
N GLY A 166 -39.44 -15.73 9.84
CA GLY A 166 -38.93 -16.24 8.56
C GLY A 166 -37.49 -15.85 8.25
N HIS A 167 -37.07 -14.67 8.71
CA HIS A 167 -35.74 -14.10 8.49
C HIS A 167 -34.74 -14.44 9.59
N TYR A 168 -35.15 -15.07 10.70
CA TYR A 168 -34.18 -15.47 11.71
C TYR A 168 -33.20 -16.48 11.13
N ARG A 169 -31.93 -16.24 11.44
CA ARG A 169 -30.87 -17.21 11.25
C ARG A 169 -30.65 -17.96 12.54
N ASP A 170 -30.49 -19.27 12.43
CA ASP A 170 -30.03 -20.05 13.56
C ASP A 170 -28.55 -19.75 13.82
N ARG A 171 -28.31 -18.87 14.80
CA ARG A 171 -26.96 -18.40 15.21
C ARG A 171 -26.11 -19.54 15.76
N HIS A 172 -26.75 -20.64 16.18
CA HIS A 172 -26.11 -21.83 16.74
C HIS A 172 -25.95 -22.94 15.70
N ARG A 173 -25.66 -22.56 14.43
CA ARG A 173 -25.18 -23.49 13.41
C ARG A 173 -23.87 -24.13 13.90
N ASN A 174 -23.99 -25.18 14.68
CA ASN A 174 -22.86 -25.95 15.14
C ASN A 174 -22.39 -26.79 13.95
N THR A 175 -21.51 -26.20 13.15
CA THR A 175 -20.91 -26.86 11.98
C THR A 175 -20.25 -28.19 12.34
N LYS A 176 -19.95 -28.43 13.64
CA LYS A 176 -19.49 -29.74 14.13
C LYS A 176 -20.61 -30.78 14.17
N THR A 177 -21.81 -30.47 14.67
CA THR A 177 -22.94 -31.45 14.65
C THR A 177 -23.37 -31.74 13.22
N GLU A 178 -23.41 -30.73 12.36
CA GLU A 178 -23.69 -30.89 10.93
C GLU A 178 -22.69 -31.84 10.24
N LYS A 179 -21.38 -31.69 10.52
CA LYS A 179 -20.33 -32.59 10.02
C LYS A 179 -20.41 -34.00 10.62
N VAL A 180 -20.81 -34.14 11.88
CA VAL A 180 -21.01 -35.44 12.55
C VAL A 180 -22.17 -36.21 11.93
N PHE A 181 -23.29 -35.56 11.61
CA PHE A 181 -24.42 -36.22 10.94
C PHE A 181 -24.07 -36.63 9.50
N VAL A 182 -23.34 -35.81 8.75
CA VAL A 182 -22.81 -36.21 7.43
C VAL A 182 -21.84 -37.39 7.55
N ALA A 183 -21.00 -37.43 8.60
CA ALA A 183 -20.09 -38.54 8.84
C ALA A 183 -20.80 -39.83 9.28
N LEU A 184 -21.98 -39.74 9.91
CA LEU A 184 -22.79 -40.88 10.32
C LEU A 184 -23.41 -41.63 9.14
N ASP A 185 -23.66 -40.96 8.03
CA ASP A 185 -24.19 -41.59 6.81
C ASP A 185 -23.15 -42.51 6.14
N PHE A 186 -21.86 -42.21 6.29
CA PHE A 186 -20.79 -42.98 5.65
C PHE A 186 -20.72 -44.45 6.11
N PRO A 187 -20.68 -44.77 7.43
CA PRO A 187 -20.73 -46.16 7.89
C PRO A 187 -21.97 -46.92 7.42
N ILE A 188 -23.09 -46.22 7.28
CA ILE A 188 -24.37 -46.80 6.84
C ILE A 188 -24.30 -47.18 5.36
N PHE A 189 -23.86 -46.26 4.52
CA PHE A 189 -23.66 -46.56 3.10
C PHE A 189 -22.55 -47.59 2.87
N LEU A 190 -21.50 -47.58 3.69
CA LEU A 190 -20.43 -48.56 3.64
C LEU A 190 -20.94 -49.96 3.96
N PHE A 191 -21.76 -50.09 5.00
CA PHE A 191 -22.40 -51.36 5.34
C PHE A 191 -23.27 -51.87 4.19
N LEU A 192 -24.07 -51.00 3.57
CA LEU A 192 -24.91 -51.33 2.42
C LEU A 192 -24.09 -51.80 1.22
N THR A 193 -23.04 -51.07 0.84
CA THR A 193 -22.23 -51.36 -0.35
C THR A 193 -21.35 -52.59 -0.14
N MET A 194 -20.85 -52.81 1.07
CA MET A 194 -20.16 -54.06 1.43
C MET A 194 -21.09 -55.26 1.26
N GLY A 195 -22.32 -55.16 1.75
CA GLY A 195 -23.32 -56.21 1.58
C GLY A 195 -23.69 -56.48 0.12
N LEU A 196 -23.80 -55.42 -0.70
CA LEU A 196 -24.11 -55.53 -2.13
C LEU A 196 -22.97 -56.20 -2.92
N LEU A 197 -21.71 -55.85 -2.60
CA LEU A 197 -20.53 -56.38 -3.28
C LEU A 197 -20.05 -57.72 -2.70
N ASN A 198 -20.75 -58.23 -1.67
CA ASN A 198 -20.36 -59.39 -0.87
C ASN A 198 -18.88 -59.27 -0.42
N ALA A 199 -18.53 -58.10 0.11
CA ALA A 199 -17.20 -57.78 0.59
C ALA A 199 -17.07 -58.26 2.05
N ASN A 200 -16.10 -59.12 2.32
CA ASN A 200 -15.85 -59.62 3.66
C ASN A 200 -14.67 -58.87 4.31
N LEU A 201 -14.98 -58.12 5.37
CA LEU A 201 -14.03 -57.31 6.11
C LEU A 201 -12.86 -58.14 6.67
N VAL A 202 -13.15 -59.33 7.20
CA VAL A 202 -12.16 -60.21 7.84
C VAL A 202 -11.19 -60.75 6.78
N LEU A 203 -11.71 -61.22 5.63
CA LEU A 203 -10.86 -61.73 4.56
C LEU A 203 -9.99 -60.63 3.93
N ALA A 204 -10.53 -59.41 3.81
CA ALA A 204 -9.77 -58.25 3.35
C ALA A 204 -8.61 -57.92 4.29
N PHE A 205 -8.82 -58.00 5.61
CA PHE A 205 -7.77 -57.79 6.60
C PHE A 205 -6.72 -58.92 6.65
N THR A 206 -7.09 -60.15 6.26
CA THR A 206 -6.13 -61.26 6.13
C THR A 206 -5.33 -61.25 4.82
N GLY A 207 -5.51 -60.23 3.97
CA GLY A 207 -4.68 -60.02 2.77
C GLY A 207 -5.25 -60.58 1.46
N ASP A 208 -6.52 -60.96 1.40
CA ASP A 208 -7.16 -61.38 0.16
C ASP A 208 -7.38 -60.17 -0.77
N VAL A 209 -6.58 -60.12 -1.86
CA VAL A 209 -6.61 -59.03 -2.86
C VAL A 209 -8.00 -58.84 -3.46
N GLY A 210 -8.75 -59.92 -3.69
CA GLY A 210 -10.09 -59.82 -4.27
C GLY A 210 -11.09 -59.14 -3.33
N GLN A 211 -10.97 -59.39 -2.03
CA GLN A 211 -11.80 -58.77 -1.00
C GLN A 211 -11.36 -57.33 -0.71
N ILE A 212 -10.05 -57.04 -0.77
CA ILE A 212 -9.51 -55.68 -0.67
C ILE A 212 -10.07 -54.78 -1.79
N ILE A 213 -10.10 -55.27 -3.03
CA ILE A 213 -10.66 -54.51 -4.16
C ILE A 213 -12.15 -54.24 -3.93
N LYS A 214 -12.93 -55.24 -3.51
CA LYS A 214 -14.35 -55.07 -3.20
C LYS A 214 -14.60 -54.08 -2.07
N MET A 215 -13.77 -54.11 -1.02
CA MET A 215 -13.81 -53.16 0.10
C MET A 215 -13.49 -51.74 -0.36
N ALA A 216 -12.46 -51.56 -1.21
CA ALA A 216 -12.11 -50.27 -1.76
C ALA A 216 -13.24 -49.70 -2.62
N ILE A 217 -13.84 -50.52 -3.49
CA ILE A 217 -15.00 -50.13 -4.30
C ILE A 217 -16.20 -49.79 -3.40
N ALA A 218 -16.49 -50.60 -2.39
CA ALA A 218 -17.55 -50.35 -1.41
C ALA A 218 -17.38 -49.00 -0.70
N ALA A 219 -16.15 -48.68 -0.28
CA ALA A 219 -15.81 -47.41 0.36
C ALA A 219 -15.99 -46.23 -0.59
N VAL A 220 -15.56 -46.33 -1.84
CA VAL A 220 -15.77 -45.28 -2.85
C VAL A 220 -17.27 -45.02 -3.07
N PHE A 221 -18.07 -46.08 -3.27
CA PHE A 221 -19.52 -45.93 -3.42
C PHE A 221 -20.19 -45.40 -2.15
N ALA A 222 -19.67 -45.73 -0.97
CA ALA A 222 -20.19 -45.20 0.29
C ALA A 222 -19.94 -43.69 0.43
N VAL A 223 -18.76 -43.21 0.05
CA VAL A 223 -18.45 -41.77 -0.01
C VAL A 223 -19.38 -41.09 -1.00
N LEU A 224 -19.52 -41.64 -2.22
CA LEU A 224 -20.39 -41.05 -3.25
C LEU A 224 -21.85 -41.02 -2.82
N GLY A 225 -22.36 -42.10 -2.21
CA GLY A 225 -23.72 -42.17 -1.68
C GLY A 225 -23.97 -41.15 -0.57
N THR A 226 -23.02 -41.02 0.35
CA THR A 226 -23.08 -40.02 1.44
C THR A 226 -23.10 -38.60 0.90
N LEU A 227 -22.21 -38.28 -0.05
CA LEU A 227 -22.16 -36.97 -0.69
C LEU A 227 -23.43 -36.67 -1.48
N ALA A 228 -23.93 -37.64 -2.26
CA ALA A 228 -25.15 -37.48 -3.04
C ALA A 228 -26.37 -37.26 -2.14
N PHE A 229 -26.53 -38.06 -1.08
CA PHE A 229 -27.63 -37.92 -0.12
C PHE A 229 -27.60 -36.57 0.59
N THR A 230 -26.43 -36.16 1.08
CA THR A 230 -26.21 -34.85 1.71
C THR A 230 -26.50 -33.72 0.73
N TRP A 231 -26.03 -33.83 -0.51
CA TRP A 231 -26.25 -32.82 -1.55
C TRP A 231 -27.73 -32.67 -1.89
N ILE A 232 -28.46 -33.78 -2.11
CA ILE A 232 -29.89 -33.75 -2.42
C ILE A 232 -30.70 -33.13 -1.29
N THR A 233 -30.49 -33.58 -0.05
CA THR A 233 -31.25 -33.10 1.13
C THR A 233 -31.04 -31.62 1.38
N ARG A 234 -29.79 -31.14 1.31
CA ARG A 234 -29.44 -29.72 1.45
C ARG A 234 -29.93 -28.87 0.29
N HIS A 235 -29.77 -29.35 -0.94
CA HIS A 235 -30.23 -28.62 -2.13
C HIS A 235 -31.76 -28.41 -2.07
N THR A 236 -32.51 -29.44 -1.68
CA THR A 236 -33.95 -29.36 -1.48
C THR A 236 -34.31 -28.41 -0.34
N GLY A 237 -33.59 -28.45 0.79
CA GLY A 237 -33.77 -27.50 1.90
C GLY A 237 -33.59 -26.04 1.46
N ARG A 238 -32.48 -25.75 0.78
CA ARG A 238 -32.17 -24.43 0.23
C ARG A 238 -33.19 -23.95 -0.78
N ARG A 239 -33.66 -24.84 -1.66
CA ARG A 239 -34.68 -24.51 -2.65
C ARG A 239 -36.02 -24.19 -2.00
N HIS A 240 -36.41 -24.94 -0.96
CA HIS A 240 -37.65 -24.70 -0.23
C HIS A 240 -37.61 -23.41 0.60
N ARG A 241 -36.42 -22.95 1.01
CA ARG A 241 -36.23 -21.68 1.73
C ARG A 241 -36.79 -20.46 0.97
N ARG A 242 -36.75 -20.47 -0.37
CA ARG A 242 -37.28 -19.39 -1.23
C ARG A 242 -38.79 -19.18 -1.09
N PHE A 243 -39.50 -20.18 -0.59
CA PHE A 243 -40.96 -20.16 -0.43
C PHE A 243 -41.38 -20.01 1.04
N LYS A 244 -40.44 -19.61 1.90
CA LYS A 244 -40.67 -19.36 3.32
C LYS A 244 -41.39 -18.02 3.50
N THR A 245 -42.49 -18.04 4.23
CA THR A 245 -43.27 -16.87 4.63
C THR A 245 -42.65 -16.18 5.85
N THR A 246 -43.22 -15.04 6.23
CA THR A 246 -42.88 -14.31 7.46
C THR A 246 -42.93 -15.16 8.73
N ASP A 247 -43.74 -16.21 8.79
CA ASP A 247 -43.86 -17.08 9.97
C ASP A 247 -42.95 -18.32 9.92
N ALA A 248 -41.93 -18.30 9.05
CA ALA A 248 -41.02 -19.42 8.82
C ALA A 248 -41.68 -20.70 8.26
N THR A 249 -42.91 -20.59 7.73
CA THR A 249 -43.64 -21.71 7.12
C THR A 249 -43.78 -21.54 5.60
N VAL A 250 -44.12 -22.60 4.87
CA VAL A 250 -44.45 -22.48 3.44
C VAL A 250 -45.88 -21.98 3.29
N ASP A 251 -46.10 -20.97 2.45
CA ASP A 251 -47.45 -20.48 2.13
C ASP A 251 -48.30 -21.64 1.61
N ARG A 252 -49.50 -21.82 2.19
CA ARG A 252 -50.40 -22.94 1.89
C ARG A 252 -51.24 -22.72 0.64
N THR A 253 -51.10 -21.57 -0.01
CA THR A 253 -51.97 -21.18 -1.13
C THR A 253 -51.27 -21.36 -2.49
N GLY A 254 -52.03 -21.82 -3.50
CA GLY A 254 -51.59 -21.85 -4.89
C GLY A 254 -50.90 -23.14 -5.40
N ALA A 255 -50.55 -23.13 -6.69
CA ALA A 255 -49.91 -24.26 -7.38
C ALA A 255 -48.48 -24.54 -6.89
N THR A 256 -47.79 -23.51 -6.39
CA THR A 256 -46.42 -23.60 -5.85
C THR A 256 -46.37 -24.43 -4.57
N PHE A 257 -47.36 -24.31 -3.69
CA PHE A 257 -47.49 -25.16 -2.50
C PHE A 257 -47.62 -26.64 -2.86
N LYS A 258 -48.48 -26.98 -3.84
CA LYS A 258 -48.67 -28.37 -4.30
C LYS A 258 -47.36 -28.98 -4.83
N ARG A 259 -46.55 -28.19 -5.54
CA ARG A 259 -45.23 -28.62 -6.02
C ARG A 259 -44.25 -28.85 -4.86
N ILE A 260 -44.15 -27.92 -3.92
CA ILE A 260 -43.25 -28.06 -2.75
C ILE A 260 -43.69 -29.25 -1.88
N LEU A 261 -45.00 -29.44 -1.71
CA LEU A 261 -45.55 -30.59 -1.00
C LEU A 261 -45.18 -31.89 -1.72
N ALA A 262 -45.33 -31.96 -3.05
CA ALA A 262 -44.90 -33.11 -3.84
C ALA A 262 -43.39 -33.36 -3.73
N GLU A 263 -42.55 -32.32 -3.73
CA GLU A 263 -41.09 -32.43 -3.55
C GLU A 263 -40.74 -32.91 -2.13
N ARG A 264 -41.45 -32.45 -1.08
CA ARG A 264 -41.28 -32.92 0.30
C ARG A 264 -41.74 -34.38 0.48
N VAL A 265 -42.87 -34.74 -0.12
CA VAL A 265 -43.38 -36.12 -0.10
C VAL A 265 -42.44 -37.03 -0.88
N GLY A 266 -41.92 -36.59 -2.02
CA GLY A 266 -40.94 -37.32 -2.81
C GLY A 266 -39.62 -37.53 -2.05
N LEU A 267 -39.11 -36.50 -1.38
CA LEU A 267 -37.92 -36.61 -0.51
C LEU A 267 -38.19 -37.55 0.67
N GLY A 268 -39.34 -37.41 1.33
CA GLY A 268 -39.76 -38.29 2.42
C GLY A 268 -39.89 -39.75 1.98
N ALA A 269 -40.46 -39.99 0.79
CA ALA A 269 -40.56 -41.32 0.20
C ALA A 269 -39.18 -41.89 -0.13
N LEU A 270 -38.27 -41.09 -0.69
CA LEU A 270 -36.89 -41.52 -0.97
C LEU A 270 -36.13 -41.90 0.31
N VAL A 271 -36.22 -41.07 1.35
CA VAL A 271 -35.62 -41.35 2.66
C VAL A 271 -36.24 -42.61 3.28
N SER A 272 -37.56 -42.77 3.16
CA SER A 272 -38.28 -43.95 3.67
C SER A 272 -37.87 -45.22 2.93
N ILE A 273 -37.73 -45.17 1.60
CA ILE A 273 -37.25 -46.30 0.79
C ILE A 273 -35.83 -46.66 1.20
N ALA A 274 -34.93 -45.68 1.34
CA ALA A 274 -33.55 -45.92 1.79
C ALA A 274 -33.51 -46.57 3.19
N ALA A 275 -34.33 -46.08 4.12
CA ALA A 275 -34.46 -46.63 5.46
C ALA A 275 -35.02 -48.06 5.46
N ILE A 276 -36.05 -48.35 4.65
CA ILE A 276 -36.64 -49.69 4.48
C ILE A 276 -35.61 -50.65 3.87
N VAL A 277 -34.90 -50.23 2.82
CA VAL A 277 -33.85 -51.06 2.19
C VAL A 277 -32.76 -51.42 3.21
N MET A 278 -32.33 -50.46 4.02
CA MET A 278 -31.36 -50.70 5.09
C MET A 278 -31.91 -51.64 6.18
N MET A 279 -33.16 -51.46 6.58
CA MET A 279 -33.83 -52.35 7.54
C MET A 279 -33.93 -53.78 7.01
N LEU A 280 -34.36 -53.96 5.76
CA LEU A 280 -34.43 -55.27 5.11
C LEU A 280 -33.03 -55.90 4.98
N ARG A 281 -32.01 -55.09 4.69
CA ARG A 281 -30.62 -55.55 4.61
C ARG A 281 -30.13 -56.08 5.96
N ILE A 282 -30.34 -55.33 7.05
CA ILE A 282 -29.95 -55.74 8.41
C ILE A 282 -30.64 -57.05 8.80
N ILE A 283 -31.93 -57.20 8.49
CA ILE A 283 -32.69 -58.43 8.76
C ILE A 283 -32.13 -59.59 7.93
N HIS A 284 -31.84 -59.38 6.65
CA HIS A 284 -31.28 -60.42 5.78
C HIS A 284 -29.90 -60.88 6.24
N ASP A 285 -28.97 -59.94 6.48
CA ASP A 285 -27.61 -60.24 6.92
C ASP A 285 -27.61 -60.85 8.33
N GLY A 286 -28.47 -60.37 9.23
CA GLY A 286 -28.62 -60.94 10.56
C GLY A 286 -29.16 -62.37 10.52
N ASN A 287 -30.16 -62.67 9.67
CA ASN A 287 -30.66 -64.02 9.47
C ASN A 287 -29.57 -64.95 8.92
N ALA A 288 -28.77 -64.47 7.95
CA ALA A 288 -27.65 -65.23 7.39
C ALA A 288 -26.55 -65.50 8.44
N ALA A 289 -26.35 -64.59 9.39
CA ALA A 289 -25.41 -64.73 10.49
C ALA A 289 -25.96 -65.54 11.69
N GLY A 290 -27.22 -66.00 11.63
CA GLY A 290 -27.87 -66.69 12.75
C GLY A 290 -28.13 -65.78 13.97
N ALA A 291 -28.20 -64.47 13.76
CA ALA A 291 -28.46 -63.51 14.83
C ALA A 291 -29.91 -63.66 15.34
N PRO A 292 -30.14 -63.51 16.65
CA PRO A 292 -31.49 -63.58 17.19
C PRO A 292 -32.35 -62.39 16.76
N VAL A 293 -33.64 -62.65 16.49
CA VAL A 293 -34.62 -61.67 16.01
C VAL A 293 -34.73 -60.44 16.92
N TYR A 294 -34.62 -60.63 18.24
CA TYR A 294 -34.69 -59.55 19.22
C TYR A 294 -33.51 -58.58 19.16
N VAL A 295 -32.40 -58.93 18.51
CA VAL A 295 -31.27 -58.01 18.24
C VAL A 295 -31.43 -57.33 16.88
N MET A 296 -31.89 -58.08 15.87
CA MET A 296 -32.02 -57.57 14.51
C MET A 296 -33.06 -56.45 14.38
N ILE A 297 -34.25 -56.62 14.99
CA ILE A 297 -35.35 -55.66 14.85
C ILE A 297 -34.98 -54.28 15.45
N PRO A 298 -34.49 -54.17 16.71
CA PRO A 298 -34.09 -52.88 17.27
C PRO A 298 -32.95 -52.22 16.49
N LEU A 299 -31.95 -53.00 16.04
CA LEU A 299 -30.83 -52.49 15.25
C LEU A 299 -31.31 -51.91 13.92
N ALA A 300 -32.22 -52.61 13.23
CA ALA A 300 -32.79 -52.16 11.98
C ALA A 300 -33.61 -50.86 12.13
N ILE A 301 -34.38 -50.74 13.22
CA ILE A 301 -35.11 -49.50 13.56
C ILE A 301 -34.13 -48.37 13.85
N PHE A 302 -33.07 -48.63 14.62
CA PHE A 302 -32.06 -47.63 14.98
C PHE A 302 -31.37 -47.04 13.74
N PHE A 303 -30.92 -47.88 12.80
CA PHE A 303 -30.30 -47.40 11.56
C PHE A 303 -31.28 -46.65 10.65
N ALA A 304 -32.54 -47.10 10.57
CA ALA A 304 -33.58 -46.37 9.86
C ALA A 304 -33.81 -44.97 10.44
N LEU A 305 -33.81 -44.83 11.78
CA LEU A 305 -33.91 -43.55 12.47
C LEU A 305 -32.69 -42.66 12.23
N ILE A 306 -31.48 -43.21 12.17
CA ILE A 306 -30.28 -42.41 11.86
C ILE A 306 -30.37 -41.83 10.45
N ILE A 307 -30.74 -42.62 9.44
CA ILE A 307 -30.86 -42.14 8.05
C ILE A 307 -31.95 -41.06 7.95
N GLY A 308 -33.11 -41.31 8.56
CA GLY A 308 -34.21 -40.36 8.61
C GLY A 308 -33.82 -39.06 9.33
N GLY A 309 -33.18 -39.19 10.49
CA GLY A 309 -32.70 -38.07 11.30
C GLY A 309 -31.62 -37.25 10.59
N SER A 310 -30.60 -37.90 10.00
CA SER A 310 -29.55 -37.24 9.23
C SER A 310 -30.13 -36.48 8.04
N GLY A 311 -31.03 -37.12 7.27
CA GLY A 311 -31.70 -36.48 6.14
C GLY A 311 -32.53 -35.27 6.57
N TYR A 312 -33.26 -35.37 7.69
CA TYR A 312 -34.04 -34.28 8.26
C TYR A 312 -33.15 -33.12 8.73
N VAL A 313 -32.07 -33.39 9.48
CA VAL A 313 -31.13 -32.37 9.96
C VAL A 313 -30.42 -31.67 8.79
N ASN A 314 -29.97 -32.42 7.78
CA ASN A 314 -29.36 -31.84 6.58
C ASN A 314 -30.33 -30.96 5.80
N TYR A 315 -31.60 -31.36 5.69
CA TYR A 315 -32.65 -30.54 5.08
C TYR A 315 -32.93 -29.27 5.91
N MET A 316 -33.14 -29.44 7.22
CA MET A 316 -33.58 -28.37 8.11
C MET A 316 -32.51 -27.31 8.32
N SER A 317 -31.24 -27.73 8.39
CA SER A 317 -30.10 -26.81 8.52
C SER A 317 -29.98 -25.80 7.37
N GLU A 318 -30.44 -26.14 6.17
CA GLU A 318 -30.49 -25.19 5.04
C GLU A 318 -31.85 -24.48 4.94
N TYR A 319 -32.95 -25.12 5.35
CA TYR A 319 -34.29 -24.52 5.32
C TYR A 319 -34.50 -23.44 6.40
N GLU A 320 -33.99 -23.65 7.61
CA GLU A 320 -34.08 -22.71 8.73
C GLU A 320 -33.07 -21.57 8.65
N ASN A 321 -32.06 -21.68 7.77
CA ASN A 321 -31.00 -20.70 7.61
C ASN A 321 -31.48 -19.44 6.87
N GLY A 322 -32.23 -18.58 7.57
CA GLY A 322 -32.73 -17.30 7.07
C GLY A 322 -33.74 -17.43 5.93
N SER A 323 -33.92 -16.34 5.18
CA SER A 323 -34.71 -16.26 3.96
C SER A 323 -33.84 -15.93 2.74
N GLU A 324 -34.41 -15.96 1.54
CA GLU A 324 -33.74 -15.47 0.33
C GLU A 324 -33.29 -14.00 0.49
N THR A 325 -34.13 -13.13 1.05
CA THR A 325 -33.78 -11.73 1.37
C THR A 325 -32.53 -11.61 2.24
N THR A 326 -32.37 -12.50 3.24
CA THR A 326 -31.18 -12.49 4.11
C THR A 326 -29.92 -12.96 3.40
N GLU A 327 -30.03 -13.84 2.40
CA GLU A 327 -28.91 -14.27 1.56
C GLU A 327 -28.51 -13.16 0.58
N GLN A 328 -29.49 -12.47 0.01
CA GLN A 328 -29.28 -11.30 -0.83
C GLN A 328 -28.59 -10.17 -0.05
N LEU A 329 -29.01 -9.92 1.20
CA LEU A 329 -28.35 -8.95 2.08
C LEU A 329 -26.88 -9.33 2.29
N ASP A 330 -26.60 -10.57 2.70
CA ASP A 330 -25.22 -11.03 2.94
C ASP A 330 -24.32 -10.88 1.71
N ALA A 331 -24.84 -11.21 0.52
CA ALA A 331 -24.08 -11.09 -0.72
C ALA A 331 -23.70 -9.64 -1.01
N VAL A 332 -24.61 -8.69 -0.76
CA VAL A 332 -24.35 -7.26 -0.95
C VAL A 332 -23.43 -6.74 0.16
N THR A 333 -23.68 -7.08 1.42
CA THR A 333 -22.86 -6.69 2.58
C THR A 333 -21.42 -7.17 2.40
N ALA A 334 -21.21 -8.42 1.98
CA ALA A 334 -19.87 -8.96 1.74
C ALA A 334 -19.14 -8.17 0.65
N GLN A 335 -19.81 -7.82 -0.45
CA GLN A 335 -19.22 -7.04 -1.54
C GLN A 335 -18.89 -5.60 -1.11
N LEU A 336 -19.79 -4.94 -0.38
CA LEU A 336 -19.57 -3.59 0.16
C LEU A 336 -18.44 -3.56 1.17
N THR A 337 -18.39 -4.55 2.08
CA THR A 337 -17.34 -4.68 3.10
C THR A 337 -15.98 -4.94 2.45
N HIS A 338 -15.90 -5.86 1.48
CA HIS A 338 -14.67 -6.11 0.75
C HIS A 338 -14.19 -4.85 0.01
N ARG A 339 -15.09 -4.09 -0.62
CA ARG A 339 -14.73 -2.82 -1.27
C ARG A 339 -14.23 -1.79 -0.26
N ALA A 340 -14.92 -1.62 0.86
CA ALA A 340 -14.54 -0.68 1.91
C ALA A 340 -13.13 -1.01 2.45
N ASN A 341 -12.89 -2.28 2.78
CA ASN A 341 -11.58 -2.74 3.25
C ASN A 341 -10.49 -2.56 2.18
N ASP A 342 -10.76 -2.84 0.90
CA ASP A 342 -9.80 -2.61 -0.19
C ASP A 342 -9.42 -1.11 -0.28
N ILE A 343 -10.41 -0.21 -0.18
CA ILE A 343 -10.19 1.24 -0.23
C ILE A 343 -9.38 1.69 1.00
N GLU A 344 -9.78 1.28 2.20
CA GLU A 344 -9.09 1.62 3.46
C GLU A 344 -7.63 1.15 3.44
N ASN A 345 -7.38 -0.09 3.00
CA ASN A 345 -6.01 -0.62 2.87
C ASN A 345 -5.15 0.20 1.90
N HIS A 346 -5.72 0.63 0.77
CA HIS A 346 -5.01 1.46 -0.19
C HIS A 346 -4.80 2.90 0.31
N GLN A 347 -5.74 3.46 1.07
CA GLN A 347 -5.57 4.75 1.74
C GLN A 347 -4.45 4.69 2.78
N ALA A 348 -4.36 3.60 3.56
CA ALA A 348 -3.26 3.38 4.50
C ALA A 348 -1.90 3.25 3.77
N GLU A 349 -1.83 2.46 2.69
CA GLU A 349 -0.61 2.34 1.86
C GLU A 349 -0.20 3.70 1.28
N ARG A 350 -1.17 4.50 0.81
CA ARG A 350 -0.93 5.86 0.31
C ARG A 350 -0.32 6.75 1.40
N ALA A 351 -0.89 6.76 2.60
CA ALA A 351 -0.41 7.58 3.71
C ALA A 351 1.04 7.23 4.10
N GLU A 352 1.36 5.93 4.18
CA GLU A 352 2.72 5.45 4.45
C GLU A 352 3.72 5.93 3.38
N LEU A 353 3.34 5.85 2.10
CA LEU A 353 4.20 6.31 1.00
C LEU A 353 4.39 7.83 0.99
N VAL A 354 3.36 8.61 1.37
CA VAL A 354 3.48 10.07 1.52
C VAL A 354 4.46 10.42 2.63
N GLU A 355 4.41 9.73 3.76
CA GLU A 355 5.38 9.90 4.85
C GLU A 355 6.80 9.51 4.40
N GLN A 356 6.93 8.36 3.75
CA GLN A 356 8.22 7.89 3.21
C GLN A 356 8.81 8.89 2.20
N ALA A 357 8.00 9.47 1.33
CA ALA A 357 8.43 10.52 0.41
C ALA A 357 8.93 11.76 1.15
N GLY A 358 8.24 12.18 2.22
CA GLY A 358 8.66 13.30 3.07
C GLY A 358 10.03 13.07 3.71
N LEU A 359 10.27 11.88 4.26
CA LEU A 359 11.57 11.50 4.81
C LEU A 359 12.68 11.55 3.75
N LYS A 360 12.42 11.01 2.55
CA LYS A 360 13.40 11.03 1.44
C LYS A 360 13.65 12.43 0.89
N LEU A 361 12.64 13.31 0.90
CA LEU A 361 12.80 14.72 0.55
C LEU A 361 13.66 15.47 1.57
N ALA A 362 13.46 15.19 2.87
CA ALA A 362 14.31 15.76 3.92
C ALA A 362 15.77 15.31 3.77
N ASP A 363 16.01 14.03 3.47
CA ASP A 363 17.35 13.49 3.18
C ASP A 363 17.97 14.13 1.92
N LEU A 364 17.19 14.33 0.86
CA LEU A 364 17.62 15.04 -0.35
C LEU A 364 18.03 16.49 -0.03
N GLY A 365 17.23 17.20 0.77
CA GLY A 365 17.54 18.56 1.21
C GLY A 365 18.84 18.63 2.02
N ARG A 366 19.09 17.64 2.88
CA ARG A 366 20.36 17.50 3.60
C ARG A 366 21.52 17.26 2.64
N GLN A 367 21.40 16.33 1.70
CA GLN A 367 22.44 16.05 0.70
C GLN A 367 22.82 17.28 -0.13
N ILE A 368 21.83 18.08 -0.55
CA ILE A 368 22.06 19.34 -1.26
C ILE A 368 22.81 20.33 -0.38
N THR A 369 22.41 20.47 0.89
CA THR A 369 23.04 21.39 1.84
C THR A 369 24.49 20.97 2.13
N ASP A 370 24.71 19.69 2.41
CA ASP A 370 26.03 19.11 2.69
C ASP A 370 26.97 19.23 1.48
N ALA A 371 26.48 19.00 0.26
CA ALA A 371 27.26 19.18 -0.96
C ALA A 371 27.65 20.65 -1.17
N THR A 372 26.72 21.58 -0.93
CA THR A 372 26.97 23.02 -1.03
C THR A 372 28.02 23.48 -0.01
N GLU A 373 27.86 23.06 1.25
CA GLU A 373 28.81 23.38 2.32
C GLU A 373 30.18 22.73 2.08
N HIS A 374 30.23 21.49 1.60
CA HIS A 374 31.48 20.84 1.25
C HIS A 374 32.22 21.62 0.14
N ALA A 375 31.54 21.99 -0.94
CA ALA A 375 32.10 22.79 -2.02
C ALA A 375 32.63 24.14 -1.52
N ARG A 376 31.87 24.81 -0.63
CA ARG A 376 32.30 26.05 0.03
C ARG A 376 33.58 25.84 0.84
N LEU A 377 33.64 24.78 1.65
CA LEU A 377 34.81 24.46 2.48
C LEU A 377 36.04 24.10 1.65
N VAL A 378 35.87 23.45 0.50
CA VAL A 378 36.98 23.17 -0.44
C VAL A 378 37.67 24.45 -0.88
N VAL A 379 36.90 25.53 -1.14
CA VAL A 379 37.47 26.84 -1.49
C VAL A 379 38.04 27.55 -0.26
N THR A 380 37.24 27.74 0.80
CA THR A 380 37.63 28.58 1.95
C THR A 380 38.72 27.97 2.84
N ARG A 381 38.93 26.66 2.80
CA ARG A 381 40.04 26.00 3.52
C ARG A 381 41.26 25.73 2.65
N SER A 382 41.20 26.07 1.36
CA SER A 382 42.28 25.82 0.41
C SER A 382 43.56 26.57 0.79
N THR A 383 44.70 26.06 0.30
CA THR A 383 45.98 26.78 0.41
C THR A 383 45.97 28.08 -0.38
N ALA A 384 45.16 28.17 -1.44
CA ALA A 384 44.96 29.35 -2.27
C ALA A 384 44.27 30.48 -1.49
N ASP A 385 43.15 30.20 -0.81
CA ASP A 385 42.42 31.15 0.02
C ASP A 385 43.30 31.71 1.15
N LYS A 386 44.06 30.82 1.83
CA LYS A 386 45.05 31.21 2.84
C LYS A 386 46.17 32.07 2.26
N ALA A 387 46.70 31.71 1.09
CA ALA A 387 47.77 32.47 0.44
C ALA A 387 47.32 33.89 0.07
N ILE A 388 46.07 34.07 -0.35
CA ILE A 388 45.46 35.37 -0.65
C ILE A 388 45.22 36.17 0.63
N THR A 389 44.68 35.53 1.66
CA THR A 389 44.45 36.17 2.97
C THR A 389 45.76 36.74 3.55
N ILE A 390 46.84 35.95 3.49
CA ILE A 390 48.19 36.40 3.89
C ILE A 390 48.69 37.50 2.95
N ALA A 391 48.47 37.40 1.64
CA ALA A 391 48.91 38.44 0.70
C ALA A 391 48.21 39.78 0.97
N ARG A 392 46.92 39.74 1.30
CA ARG A 392 46.12 40.91 1.70
C ARG A 392 46.65 41.54 2.98
N SER A 393 47.11 40.76 3.97
CA SER A 393 47.70 41.33 5.19
C SER A 393 48.99 42.10 4.93
N TYR A 394 49.84 41.67 3.98
CA TYR A 394 51.06 42.38 3.60
C TYR A 394 50.82 43.73 2.90
N VAL A 395 49.63 43.95 2.34
CA VAL A 395 49.20 45.22 1.75
C VAL A 395 48.31 46.03 2.69
N GLY A 396 48.24 45.65 3.98
CA GLY A 396 47.45 46.34 4.99
C GLY A 396 45.94 46.13 4.89
N ARG A 397 45.49 45.08 4.19
CA ARG A 397 44.06 44.77 4.02
C ARG A 397 43.61 43.65 4.95
N GLN A 398 42.45 43.84 5.57
CA GLN A 398 41.79 42.86 6.44
C GLN A 398 40.38 42.47 5.95
N ASP A 399 39.98 42.92 4.76
CA ASP A 399 38.66 42.63 4.20
C ASP A 399 38.49 41.12 3.95
N PRO A 400 37.35 40.51 4.35
CA PRO A 400 37.08 39.11 4.07
C PRO A 400 36.98 38.87 2.55
N LEU A 401 37.38 37.69 2.11
CA LEU A 401 37.18 37.26 0.72
C LEU A 401 35.68 37.12 0.42
N PRO A 402 35.22 37.48 -0.80
CA PRO A 402 33.83 37.26 -1.20
C PRO A 402 33.50 35.77 -1.13
N ALA A 403 32.24 35.45 -0.82
CA ALA A 403 31.77 34.07 -0.83
C ALA A 403 31.98 33.46 -2.24
N PRO A 404 32.46 32.22 -2.34
CA PRO A 404 32.63 31.58 -3.64
C PRO A 404 31.28 31.40 -4.31
N SER A 405 31.22 31.75 -5.60
CA SER A 405 30.10 31.43 -6.47
C SER A 405 30.49 30.27 -7.38
N PHE A 406 29.63 29.26 -7.47
CA PHE A 406 29.83 28.08 -8.32
C PHE A 406 28.88 28.17 -9.51
N GLN A 407 29.32 27.76 -10.70
CA GLN A 407 28.47 27.70 -11.90
C GLN A 407 28.38 26.24 -12.36
N VAL A 408 27.43 25.49 -11.80
CA VAL A 408 27.25 24.06 -12.10
C VAL A 408 25.80 23.79 -12.48
N ASP A 409 25.49 23.90 -13.77
CA ASP A 409 24.13 23.76 -14.31
C ASP A 409 23.42 22.48 -13.85
N SER A 410 24.17 21.37 -13.79
CA SER A 410 23.61 20.08 -13.36
C SER A 410 23.20 20.06 -11.89
N PHE A 411 23.91 20.79 -11.03
CA PHE A 411 23.58 20.93 -9.62
C PHE A 411 22.39 21.86 -9.44
N ASP A 412 22.38 23.01 -10.14
CA ASP A 412 21.26 23.95 -10.11
C ASP A 412 19.96 23.31 -10.58
N LEU A 413 20.01 22.50 -11.65
CA LEU A 413 18.88 21.70 -12.11
C LEU A 413 18.42 20.70 -11.05
N ALA A 414 19.34 20.02 -10.37
CA ALA A 414 18.99 19.06 -9.33
C ALA A 414 18.35 19.73 -8.11
N VAL A 415 18.82 20.92 -7.72
CA VAL A 415 18.20 21.75 -6.67
C VAL A 415 16.80 22.19 -7.08
N ALA A 416 16.62 22.65 -8.32
CA ALA A 416 15.31 23.03 -8.85
C ALA A 416 14.33 21.84 -8.85
N GLN A 417 14.78 20.66 -9.28
CA GLN A 417 13.98 19.44 -9.23
C GLN A 417 13.62 19.04 -7.79
N GLY A 418 14.56 19.14 -6.85
CA GLY A 418 14.30 18.89 -5.43
C GLY A 418 13.19 19.78 -4.88
N ARG A 419 13.19 21.08 -5.25
CA ARG A 419 12.13 22.02 -4.87
C ARG A 419 10.78 21.65 -5.49
N GLN A 420 10.74 21.36 -6.78
CA GLN A 420 9.50 20.90 -7.45
C GLN A 420 8.90 19.65 -6.80
N LEU A 421 9.75 18.70 -6.38
CA LEU A 421 9.29 17.50 -5.68
C LEU A 421 8.77 17.82 -4.27
N ALA A 422 9.39 18.77 -3.57
CA ALA A 422 8.90 19.24 -2.26
C ALA A 422 7.54 19.96 -2.38
N ASP A 423 7.38 20.82 -3.39
CA ASP A 423 6.10 21.49 -3.67
C ASP A 423 5.00 20.46 -3.99
N HIS A 424 5.33 19.45 -4.79
CA HIS A 424 4.39 18.36 -5.09
C HIS A 424 4.01 17.55 -3.83
N HIS A 425 4.97 17.29 -2.94
CA HIS A 425 4.70 16.61 -1.66
C HIS A 425 3.74 17.42 -0.78
N GLN A 426 3.89 18.74 -0.72
CA GLN A 426 2.97 19.60 0.02
C GLN A 426 1.54 19.50 -0.50
N LEU A 427 1.35 19.39 -1.82
CA LEU A 427 0.02 19.17 -2.42
C LEU A 427 -0.57 17.82 -2.02
N LEU A 428 0.25 16.76 -1.96
CA LEU A 428 -0.20 15.42 -1.58
C LEU A 428 -0.63 15.34 -0.10
N VAL A 429 0.08 16.06 0.78
CA VAL A 429 -0.24 16.18 2.21
C VAL A 429 -1.49 17.04 2.41
N ALA A 430 -1.60 18.19 1.76
CA ALA A 430 -2.76 19.07 1.89
C ALA A 430 -4.07 18.42 1.41
N GLY A 431 -4.01 17.54 0.40
CA GLY A 431 -5.16 16.75 -0.02
C GLY A 431 -5.65 15.74 1.02
N GLN A 432 -4.78 15.31 1.95
CA GLN A 432 -5.08 14.34 2.99
C GLN A 432 -5.98 14.94 4.09
N ASP A 433 -5.70 16.18 4.49
CA ASP A 433 -6.49 16.91 5.51
C ASP A 433 -7.93 17.20 5.05
N THR A 434 -8.16 17.32 3.74
CA THR A 434 -9.51 17.58 3.20
C THR A 434 -10.40 16.32 3.16
N THR A 435 -9.81 15.13 3.00
CA THR A 435 -10.56 13.86 2.97
C THR A 435 -10.95 13.37 4.36
N ASP A 436 -10.12 13.60 5.37
CA ASP A 436 -10.40 13.19 6.77
C ASP A 436 -11.59 13.93 7.40
N HIS A 437 -12.01 15.07 6.84
CA HIS A 437 -13.21 15.78 7.30
C HIS A 437 -14.48 15.40 6.52
N ALA A 438 -14.36 14.91 5.28
CA ALA A 438 -15.49 14.47 4.47
C ALA A 438 -15.97 13.05 4.81
N ASP A 439 -15.07 12.15 5.25
CA ASP A 439 -15.42 10.76 5.61
C ASP A 439 -15.95 10.59 7.04
N SER A 440 -16.06 11.68 7.82
CA SER A 440 -16.65 11.63 9.17
C SER A 440 -18.17 11.36 9.18
N ASP A 441 -18.82 11.45 8.02
CA ASP A 441 -20.24 11.11 7.80
C ASP A 441 -20.44 9.71 7.15
N ALA A 442 -19.37 8.94 6.91
CA ALA A 442 -19.51 7.54 6.49
C ALA A 442 -20.05 6.70 7.67
N PRO A 443 -21.11 5.89 7.48
CA PRO A 443 -21.82 5.27 8.59
C PRO A 443 -20.95 4.25 9.32
N LYS A 444 -20.43 4.64 10.49
CA LYS A 444 -19.94 3.74 11.54
C LYS A 444 -21.08 2.88 12.08
N ALA A 445 -21.55 1.88 11.34
CA ALA A 445 -22.48 0.87 11.84
C ALA A 445 -22.58 -0.39 10.95
N VAL A 446 -21.47 -1.09 10.72
CA VAL A 446 -21.51 -2.50 10.25
C VAL A 446 -20.90 -3.43 11.31
N ALA A 447 -21.35 -3.27 12.55
CA ALA A 447 -21.17 -4.30 13.57
C ALA A 447 -22.17 -4.04 14.69
N HIS A 448 -23.33 -4.69 14.62
CA HIS A 448 -24.07 -5.22 15.77
C HIS A 448 -25.38 -5.83 15.25
N PHE A 449 -25.35 -7.13 14.95
CA PHE A 449 -26.56 -7.92 14.85
C PHE A 449 -27.00 -8.31 16.28
N THR A 450 -28.16 -7.79 16.67
CA THR A 450 -28.84 -8.07 17.93
C THR A 450 -29.13 -9.57 18.04
N SER A 451 -28.55 -10.18 19.06
CA SER A 451 -28.89 -11.52 19.54
C SER A 451 -30.24 -11.47 20.23
N LYS A 452 -31.04 -12.53 20.12
CA LYS A 452 -31.98 -12.86 21.18
C LYS A 452 -31.14 -13.36 22.34
N GLU A 453 -31.06 -12.62 23.43
CA GLU A 453 -30.87 -13.23 24.73
C GLU A 453 -32.18 -13.94 25.07
N ASN A 454 -32.09 -15.24 25.30
CA ASN A 454 -33.03 -16.04 26.07
C ASN A 454 -32.26 -17.23 26.62
#